data_AF-B0WXV2-F1
#
_entry.id   AF-B0WXV2-F1
#
_cell.length_a   1.000
_cell.length_b   1.000
_cell.length_c   1.000
_cell.angle_alpha   90.00
_cell.angle_beta   90.00
_cell.angle_gamma   90.00
#
_symmetry.space_group_name_H-M   'P 1'
#
loop_
_entity.id
_entity.type
_entity.pdbx_description
1 polymer ?
#
loop_
_entity_poly.entity_id
_entity_poly.type
_entity_poly.pdbx_seq_one_letter_code
_entity_poly.pdbx_strand_id
1 'polypeptide(L)'
;MDTKNSHVAARKRRKLQQAQLKVGEPPSGTGGGGGGGGADQVPQTKNTVAVLNELKRNLVYNLESQSGPVHAPLFTMSVVVSI
;
A
#
# COMPACT_ATOMS: atom_id res chain seq x y z
N MET A 1 -11.73 39.85 37.12
CA MET A 1 -12.89 38.98 37.42
C MET A 1 -13.92 39.18 36.30
N ASP A 2 -14.21 38.29 35.36
CA ASP A 2 -13.76 36.95 35.02
C ASP A 2 -14.16 36.69 33.55
N THR A 3 -13.21 36.19 32.76
CA THR A 3 -13.40 35.78 31.37
C THR A 3 -14.22 34.49 31.33
N LYS A 4 -15.49 34.55 30.91
CA LYS A 4 -16.32 33.36 30.73
C LYS A 4 -16.00 32.66 29.40
N ASN A 5 -14.97 31.84 29.54
CA ASN A 5 -14.48 30.73 28.74
C ASN A 5 -15.55 29.98 27.93
N SER A 6 -15.50 30.12 26.60
CA SER A 6 -16.27 29.37 25.61
C SER A 6 -15.45 28.19 25.07
N HIS A 7 -15.53 27.01 25.69
CA HIS A 7 -15.10 25.78 25.02
C HIS A 7 -15.62 24.51 25.71
N VAL A 8 -16.85 24.08 25.40
CA VAL A 8 -17.31 22.73 25.78
C VAL A 8 -16.76 21.72 24.76
N ALA A 9 -15.58 21.20 25.12
CA ALA A 9 -15.07 19.86 24.85
C ALA A 9 -15.64 19.08 23.64
N ALA A 10 -14.93 19.19 22.52
CA ALA A 10 -14.96 18.28 21.39
C ALA A 10 -14.41 16.88 21.77
N ARG A 11 -15.22 16.05 22.44
CA ARG A 11 -14.82 14.66 22.79
C ARG A 11 -15.87 13.61 22.43
N LYS A 12 -16.34 13.63 21.18
CA LYS A 12 -17.12 12.51 20.62
C LYS A 12 -16.60 12.03 19.27
N ARG A 13 -15.27 11.82 19.18
CA ARG A 13 -14.56 11.03 18.15
C ARG A 13 -14.95 9.53 18.16
N ARG A 14 -16.08 9.16 18.77
CA ARG A 14 -16.55 7.78 18.94
C ARG A 14 -17.22 7.21 17.69
N LYS A 15 -17.52 8.04 16.68
CA LYS A 15 -18.03 7.56 15.38
C LYS A 15 -16.94 6.89 14.52
N LEU A 16 -15.67 6.93 14.95
CA LEU A 16 -14.56 6.26 14.27
C LEU A 16 -14.51 4.74 14.49
N GLN A 17 -15.34 4.15 15.38
CA GLN A 17 -15.31 2.70 15.61
C GLN A 17 -16.34 1.90 14.80
N GLN A 18 -17.34 2.54 14.18
CA GLN A 18 -18.40 1.82 13.43
C GLN A 18 -18.15 1.67 11.93
N ALA A 19 -17.05 2.21 11.39
CA ALA A 19 -16.72 2.04 9.97
C ALA A 19 -15.92 0.75 9.68
N GLN A 20 -15.58 -0.06 10.69
CA GLN A 20 -14.81 -1.30 10.51
C GLN A 20 -15.66 -2.53 10.14
N LEU A 21 -16.97 -2.38 9.90
CA LEU A 21 -17.86 -3.48 9.52
C LEU A 21 -18.79 -3.09 8.37
N LYS A 22 -18.23 -2.82 7.19
CA LYS A 22 -19.01 -3.01 5.96
C LYS A 22 -18.10 -3.48 4.83
N VAL A 23 -18.05 -4.80 4.69
CA VAL A 23 -17.64 -5.51 3.48
C VAL A 23 -18.58 -5.06 2.35
N GLY A 24 -18.02 -4.57 1.24
CA GLY A 24 -18.77 -4.14 0.05
C GLY A 24 -17.79 -3.66 -1.01
N GLU A 25 -17.94 -4.16 -2.22
CA GLU A 25 -17.04 -4.10 -3.39
C GLU A 25 -16.50 -2.70 -3.73
N PRO A 26 -15.32 -2.57 -4.38
CA PRO A 26 -14.89 -1.28 -4.91
C PRO A 26 -15.71 -0.94 -6.17
N PRO A 27 -16.41 0.22 -6.21
CA PRO A 27 -16.92 0.73 -7.47
C PRO A 27 -15.74 1.23 -8.31
N SER A 28 -15.56 0.60 -9.47
CA SER A 28 -14.75 1.14 -10.57
C SER A 28 -15.33 2.49 -10.99
N GLY A 29 -14.65 3.58 -10.62
CA GLY A 29 -15.03 4.94 -10.96
C GLY A 29 -13.83 5.77 -11.36
N THR A 30 -13.55 5.80 -12.65
CA THR A 30 -12.65 6.79 -13.29
C THR A 30 -13.32 8.16 -13.20
N GLY A 31 -12.71 9.11 -12.49
CA GLY A 31 -13.21 10.50 -12.40
C GLY A 31 -12.12 11.44 -11.91
N GLY A 32 -11.73 12.40 -12.77
CA GLY A 32 -10.63 13.33 -12.53
C GLY A 32 -10.92 14.48 -11.56
N GLY A 33 -9.86 15.18 -11.17
CA GLY A 33 -9.90 16.42 -10.40
C GLY A 33 -8.57 16.70 -9.71
N GLY A 34 -7.87 17.75 -10.12
CA GLY A 34 -6.51 18.07 -9.69
C GLY A 34 -6.38 18.71 -8.30
N GLY A 35 -5.12 18.83 -7.88
CA GLY A 35 -4.65 19.79 -6.87
C GLY A 35 -4.79 19.37 -5.40
N GLY A 36 -3.70 18.92 -4.79
CA GLY A 36 -3.62 18.72 -3.34
C GLY A 36 -2.42 17.88 -2.92
N GLY A 37 -1.21 18.42 -3.11
CA GLY A 37 0.03 17.77 -2.69
C GLY A 37 0.11 17.65 -1.16
N GLY A 38 0.40 16.43 -0.68
CA GLY A 38 0.51 16.11 0.74
C GLY A 38 -0.35 14.94 1.18
N ALA A 39 -0.54 13.92 0.34
CA ALA A 39 -0.89 12.61 0.87
C ALA A 39 0.36 12.09 1.59
N ASP A 40 0.27 11.99 2.92
CA ASP A 40 1.16 11.16 3.74
C ASP A 40 1.39 9.83 3.02
N GLN A 41 2.49 9.75 2.26
CA GLN A 41 2.92 8.51 1.66
C GLN A 41 3.37 7.66 2.83
N VAL A 42 2.45 6.84 3.36
CA VAL A 42 2.80 5.73 4.25
C VAL A 42 3.99 5.05 3.58
N PRO A 43 5.18 4.98 4.24
CA PRO A 43 6.35 4.38 3.61
C PRO A 43 6.00 2.94 3.28
N GLN A 44 5.65 2.69 2.02
CA GLN A 44 5.40 1.33 1.57
C GLN A 44 6.74 0.62 1.68
N THR A 45 6.78 -0.42 2.51
CA THR A 45 7.95 -1.28 2.58
C THR A 45 8.25 -1.79 1.18
N LYS A 46 9.46 -1.53 0.69
CA LYS A 46 9.88 -1.96 -0.65
C LYS A 46 9.77 -3.49 -0.74
N ASN A 47 9.34 -4.00 -1.90
CA ASN A 47 9.40 -5.44 -2.11
C ASN A 47 10.87 -5.90 -2.11
N THR A 48 11.09 -7.19 -1.82
CA THR A 48 12.43 -7.76 -1.74
C THR A 48 13.20 -7.62 -3.06
N VAL A 49 12.52 -7.72 -4.21
CA VAL A 49 13.13 -7.56 -5.54
C VAL A 49 13.69 -6.15 -5.75
N ALA A 50 12.97 -5.10 -5.31
CA ALA A 50 13.44 -3.72 -5.41
C ALA A 50 14.68 -3.49 -4.54
N VAL A 51 14.69 -4.04 -3.32
CA VAL A 51 15.87 -3.98 -2.45
C VAL A 51 17.05 -4.73 -3.09
N LEU A 52 16.83 -5.90 -3.70
CA LEU A 52 17.89 -6.65 -4.41
C LEU A 52 18.49 -5.83 -5.55
N ASN A 53 17.65 -5.17 -6.35
CA ASN A 53 18.08 -4.33 -7.46
C ASN A 53 18.83 -3.07 -7.02
N GLU A 54 18.53 -2.53 -5.84
CA GLU A 54 19.28 -1.43 -5.23
C GLU A 54 20.67 -1.89 -4.75
N LEU A 55 20.76 -3.10 -4.21
CA LEU A 55 22.01 -3.68 -3.70
C LEU A 55 22.94 -4.13 -4.83
N LYS A 56 22.40 -4.68 -5.92
CA LYS A 56 23.19 -5.16 -7.07
C LYS A 56 22.50 -4.83 -8.38
N ARG A 57 23.22 -4.13 -9.27
CA ARG A 57 22.70 -3.70 -10.58
C ARG A 57 22.81 -4.78 -11.67
N ASN A 58 23.68 -5.77 -11.50
CA ASN A 58 23.98 -6.81 -12.52
C ASN A 58 23.38 -8.17 -12.14
N LEU A 59 22.06 -8.19 -11.92
CA LEU A 59 21.31 -9.42 -11.64
C LEU A 59 20.64 -9.92 -12.92
N VAL A 60 20.71 -11.23 -13.16
CA VAL A 60 19.97 -11.89 -14.24
C VAL A 60 18.93 -12.79 -13.61
N TYR A 61 17.65 -12.54 -13.92
CA TYR A 61 16.53 -13.33 -13.44
C TYR A 61 16.11 -14.31 -14.53
N ASN A 62 16.22 -15.62 -14.26
CA ASN A 62 15.85 -16.66 -15.22
C ASN A 62 14.59 -17.39 -14.73
N LEU A 63 13.66 -17.67 -15.65
CA LEU A 63 12.51 -18.53 -15.40
C LEU A 63 12.95 -19.99 -15.57
N GLU A 64 12.93 -20.75 -14.49
CA GLU A 64 13.33 -22.17 -14.47
C GLU A 64 12.15 -23.07 -14.83
N SER A 65 10.97 -22.78 -14.28
CA SER A 65 9.77 -23.55 -14.56
C SER A 65 8.49 -22.76 -14.34
N GLN A 66 7.47 -23.14 -15.09
CA GLN A 66 6.08 -22.76 -14.86
C GLN A 66 5.26 -24.04 -14.72
N SER A 67 4.46 -24.12 -13.67
CA SER A 67 3.59 -25.27 -13.38
C SER A 67 2.28 -24.81 -12.73
N GLY A 68 1.43 -25.75 -12.34
CA GLY A 68 0.13 -25.46 -11.71
C GLY A 68 -1.00 -25.17 -12.70
N PRO A 69 -2.24 -25.04 -12.20
CA PRO A 69 -3.40 -24.77 -13.05
C PRO A 69 -3.35 -23.36 -13.62
N VAL A 70 -4.03 -23.14 -14.76
CA VAL A 70 -4.05 -21.83 -15.44
C VAL A 70 -4.59 -20.68 -14.57
N HIS A 71 -5.46 -20.98 -13.60
CA HIS A 71 -6.02 -19.99 -12.68
C HIS A 71 -5.16 -19.78 -11.41
N ALA A 72 -4.13 -20.59 -11.19
CA ALA A 72 -3.18 -20.46 -10.08
C ALA A 72 -1.78 -20.96 -10.48
N PRO A 73 -1.12 -20.29 -11.44
CA PRO A 73 0.19 -20.72 -11.92
C PRO A 73 1.26 -20.54 -10.84
N LEU A 74 2.20 -21.46 -10.79
CA LEU A 74 3.40 -21.41 -9.98
C LEU A 74 4.62 -21.19 -10.88
N PHE A 75 5.42 -20.18 -10.56
CA PHE A 75 6.64 -19.84 -11.28
C PHE A 75 7.84 -20.05 -10.36
N THR A 76 8.87 -20.73 -10.87
CA THR A 76 10.16 -20.85 -10.19
C THR A 76 11.17 -19.99 -10.92
N MET A 77 11.78 -19.05 -10.21
CA MET A 77 12.79 -18.15 -10.75
C MET A 77 14.15 -18.45 -10.09
N SER A 78 15.22 -18.40 -10.87
CA SER A 78 16.59 -18.33 -10.36
C SER A 78 17.16 -16.93 -10.58
N VAL A 79 18.18 -16.56 -9.80
CA VAL A 79 18.87 -15.28 -9.92
C VAL A 79 20.37 -15.53 -10.00
N VAL A 80 20.99 -15.11 -11.09
CA VAL A 80 22.44 -15.12 -11.25
C VAL A 80 22.99 -13.78 -10.82
N VAL A 81 23.96 -13.82 -9.91
CA VAL A 81 24.64 -12.64 -9.39
C VAL A 81 25.99 -12.53 -10.06
N SER A 82 26.13 -11.59 -11.01
CA SER A 82 27.44 -11.30 -11.61
C SER A 82 28.25 -10.44 -10.64
N ILE A 83 29.44 -10.90 -10.30
CA ILE A 83 30.42 -10.17 -9.46
C ILE A 83 31.15 -9.10 -10.26
#